data_AF-A0A6G7Z9N5-F1
#
_entry.id   AF-A0A6G7Z9N5-F1
#
_cell.length_a   1.000
_cell.length_b   1.000
_cell.length_c   1.000
_cell.angle_alpha   90.00
_cell.angle_beta   90.00
_cell.angle_gamma   90.00
#
_symmetry.space_group_name_H-M   'P 1'
#
loop_
_entity.id
_entity.type
_entity.pdbx_description
1 polymer ?
#
loop_
_entity_poly.entity_id
_entity_poly.type
_entity_poly.pdbx_seq_one_letter_code
_entity_poly.pdbx_strand_id
1 'polypeptide(L)'
;MTRKIKIAICVVGAIILSIIDWRLGLGWLIGWTSLLTLEHFRNLFYNIILDEQQFTVKKYVGYIIFVFVILWLPLLLAFMFPAWINPYAIAATYLLDRLLLFMTGIFTKEKANVAS
;
A
#
# COMPACT_ATOMS: atom_id res chain seq x y z
N MET A 1 6.41 -1.10 10.70
CA MET A 1 5.50 0.03 10.98
C MET A 1 4.13 -0.51 11.36
N THR A 2 3.53 -0.03 12.45
CA THR A 2 2.25 -0.55 12.95
C THR A 2 1.10 -0.10 12.04
N ARG A 3 0.19 -1.01 11.66
CA ARG A 3 -1.00 -0.75 10.80
C ARG A 3 -1.79 0.50 11.22
N LYS A 4 -1.87 0.78 12.53
CA LYS A 4 -2.51 1.97 13.10
C LYS A 4 -1.90 3.29 12.59
N ILE A 5 -0.59 3.35 12.45
CA ILE A 5 0.13 4.55 11.97
C ILE A 5 -0.17 4.78 10.49
N LYS A 6 -0.22 3.71 9.67
CA LYS A 6 -0.59 3.82 8.25
C LYS A 6 -2.02 4.34 8.07
N ILE A 7 -2.95 3.85 8.88
CA ILE A 7 -4.34 4.31 8.88
C ILE A 7 -4.41 5.79 9.30
N ALA A 8 -3.66 6.20 10.33
CA ALA A 8 -3.60 7.61 10.74
C ALA A 8 -3.07 8.51 9.60
N ILE A 9 -1.99 8.11 8.92
CA ILE A 9 -1.44 8.85 7.76
C ILE A 9 -2.47 8.90 6.61
N CYS A 10 -3.16 7.79 6.34
CA CYS A 10 -4.22 7.73 5.34
C CYS A 10 -5.32 8.76 5.65
N VAL A 11 -5.90 8.73 6.85
CA VAL A 11 -7.02 9.59 7.25
C VAL A 11 -6.61 11.06 7.35
N VAL A 12 -5.49 11.36 8.02
CA VAL A 12 -5.02 12.74 8.18
C VAL A 12 -4.61 13.34 6.83
N GLY A 13 -3.87 12.58 6.02
CA GLY A 13 -3.48 13.03 4.68
C GLY A 13 -4.69 13.24 3.77
N ALA A 14 -5.72 12.38 3.85
CA ALA A 14 -6.95 12.55 3.10
C ALA A 14 -7.69 13.84 3.45
N ILE A 15 -7.81 14.16 4.75
CA ILE A 15 -8.48 15.38 5.22
C ILE A 15 -7.72 16.62 4.71
N ILE A 16 -6.40 16.66 4.91
CA ILE A 16 -5.56 17.80 4.49
C ILE A 16 -5.65 18.00 2.97
N LEU A 17 -5.48 16.93 2.20
CA LEU A 17 -5.51 17.01 0.74
C LEU A 17 -6.90 17.36 0.20
N SER A 18 -7.97 16.90 0.84
CA SER A 18 -9.34 17.21 0.42
C SER A 18 -9.72 18.68 0.61
N ILE A 19 -9.08 19.38 1.58
CA ILE A 19 -9.27 20.82 1.76
C ILE A 19 -8.66 21.61 0.59
N ILE A 20 -7.57 21.11 0.00
CA ILE A 20 -6.89 21.74 -1.14
C ILE A 20 -7.62 21.38 -2.44
N ASP A 21 -7.81 20.08 -2.68
CA ASP A 21 -8.55 19.55 -3.83
C ASP A 21 -9.09 18.17 -3.46
N TRP A 22 -10.41 18.01 -3.51
CA TRP A 22 -11.10 16.75 -3.22
C TRP A 22 -10.60 15.59 -4.10
N ARG A 23 -10.10 15.86 -5.33
CA ARG A 23 -9.52 14.85 -6.23
C ARG A 23 -8.20 14.29 -5.71
N LEU A 24 -7.39 15.13 -5.04
CA LEU A 24 -6.16 14.72 -4.38
C LEU A 24 -6.48 13.86 -3.16
N GLY A 25 -7.46 14.28 -2.36
CA GLY A 25 -7.95 13.53 -1.20
C GLY A 25 -8.47 12.14 -1.58
N LEU A 26 -9.27 12.05 -2.64
CA LEU A 26 -9.75 10.76 -3.16
C LEU A 26 -8.62 9.89 -3.71
N GLY A 27 -7.73 10.44 -4.53
CA GLY A 27 -6.57 9.69 -5.03
C GLY A 27 -5.69 9.17 -3.89
N TRP A 28 -5.49 9.97 -2.85
CA TRP A 28 -4.77 9.56 -1.63
C TRP A 28 -5.46 8.40 -0.91
N LEU A 29 -6.77 8.51 -0.68
CA LEU A 29 -7.55 7.45 -0.04
C LEU A 29 -7.50 6.15 -0.84
N ILE A 30 -7.68 6.22 -2.16
CA ILE A 30 -7.64 5.05 -3.03
C ILE A 30 -6.26 4.39 -2.96
N GLY A 31 -5.19 5.18 -3.08
CA GLY A 31 -3.82 4.68 -3.02
C GLY A 31 -3.50 3.97 -1.69
N TRP A 32 -3.80 4.59 -0.55
CA TRP A 32 -3.59 3.97 0.76
C TRP A 32 -4.48 2.75 1.00
N THR A 33 -5.73 2.78 0.54
CA THR A 33 -6.64 1.63 0.65
C THR A 33 -6.11 0.45 -0.15
N SER A 34 -5.59 0.67 -1.35
CA SER A 34 -4.92 -0.38 -2.16
C SER A 34 -3.74 -1.00 -1.41
N LEU A 35 -2.90 -0.18 -0.78
CA LEU A 35 -1.75 -0.65 -0.01
C LEU A 35 -2.13 -1.42 1.25
N LEU A 36 -3.14 -0.94 2.00
CA LEU A 36 -3.65 -1.63 3.19
C LEU A 36 -4.29 -2.98 2.83
N THR A 37 -5.02 -3.02 1.72
CA THR A 37 -5.61 -4.25 1.20
C THR A 37 -4.51 -5.23 0.77
N LEU A 38 -3.51 -4.75 0.03
CA LEU A 38 -2.34 -5.54 -0.35
C LEU A 38 -1.62 -6.11 0.88
N GLU A 39 -1.42 -5.32 1.94
CA GLU A 39 -0.78 -5.75 3.18
C GLU A 39 -1.59 -6.86 3.87
N HIS A 40 -2.92 -6.72 3.93
CA HIS A 40 -3.81 -7.72 4.52
C HIS A 40 -3.74 -9.06 3.76
N PHE A 41 -3.88 -9.03 2.44
CA PHE A 41 -3.84 -10.24 1.61
C PHE A 41 -2.46 -10.86 1.54
N ARG A 42 -1.39 -10.05 1.59
CA ARG A 42 -0.02 -10.56 1.68
C ARG A 42 0.18 -11.40 2.94
N ASN A 43 -0.32 -10.96 4.09
CA ASN A 43 -0.20 -11.72 5.33
C ASN A 43 -1.00 -13.04 5.28
N LEU A 44 -2.21 -13.01 4.70
CA LEU A 44 -2.99 -14.22 4.46
C LEU A 44 -2.26 -15.18 3.51
N PHE A 45 -1.66 -14.65 2.44
CA PHE A 45 -0.97 -15.45 1.45
C PHE A 45 0.33 -16.05 1.99
N TYR A 46 1.09 -15.32 2.82
CA TYR A 46 2.25 -15.89 3.49
C TYR A 46 1.89 -17.06 4.40
N ASN A 47 0.77 -16.97 5.13
CA ASN A 47 0.31 -18.11 5.93
C ASN A 47 -0.02 -19.33 5.07
N ILE A 48 -0.52 -19.13 3.84
CA ILE A 48 -0.82 -20.20 2.89
C ILE A 48 0.44 -20.79 2.25
N ILE A 49 1.48 -19.98 1.98
CA ILE A 49 2.75 -20.47 1.41
C ILE A 49 3.57 -21.23 2.46
N LEU A 50 3.61 -20.73 3.70
CA LEU A 50 4.35 -21.36 4.79
C LEU A 50 3.74 -22.70 5.21
N ASP A 51 2.48 -22.95 4.84
CA ASP A 51 1.82 -24.24 4.98
C ASP A 51 1.99 -25.05 3.68
N GLU A 52 3.05 -25.86 3.60
CA GLU A 52 3.42 -26.65 2.41
C GLU A 52 2.27 -27.52 1.87
N GLN A 53 1.31 -27.91 2.71
CA GLN A 53 0.17 -28.74 2.30
C GLN A 53 -0.88 -27.97 1.48
N GLN A 54 -0.94 -26.64 1.62
CA GLN A 54 -1.93 -25.81 0.93
C GLN A 54 -1.36 -25.08 -0.30
N PHE A 55 -0.04 -25.15 -0.49
CA PHE A 55 0.64 -24.50 -1.59
C PHE A 55 0.23 -25.10 -2.94
N THR A 56 -0.21 -24.25 -3.86
CA THR A 56 -0.46 -24.63 -5.26
C THR A 56 -0.03 -23.51 -6.18
N VAL A 57 0.58 -23.86 -7.32
CA VAL A 57 1.04 -22.89 -8.33
C VAL A 57 -0.09 -21.96 -8.77
N LYS A 58 -1.32 -22.48 -8.87
CA LYS A 58 -2.51 -21.68 -9.22
C LYS A 58 -2.80 -20.57 -8.20
N LYS A 59 -2.69 -20.84 -6.89
CA LYS A 59 -2.86 -19.83 -5.84
C LYS A 59 -1.77 -18.76 -5.91
N TYR A 60 -0.54 -19.16 -6.23
CA TYR A 60 0.58 -18.25 -6.42
C TYR A 60 0.42 -17.32 -7.61
N VAL A 61 0.07 -17.86 -8.79
CA VAL A 61 -0.24 -17.05 -9.97
C VAL A 61 -1.42 -16.11 -9.69
N GLY A 62 -2.46 -16.59 -9.01
CA GLY A 62 -3.60 -15.78 -8.60
C GLY A 62 -3.20 -14.62 -7.69
N TYR A 63 -2.29 -14.85 -6.74
CA TYR A 63 -1.74 -13.78 -5.90
C TYR A 63 -0.96 -12.75 -6.71
N ILE A 64 -0.09 -13.16 -7.64
CA ILE A 64 0.64 -12.20 -8.50
C ILE A 64 -0.33 -11.33 -9.30
N ILE A 65 -1.34 -11.93 -9.91
CA ILE A 65 -2.38 -11.19 -10.65
C ILE A 65 -3.11 -10.24 -9.72
N PHE A 66 -3.47 -10.69 -8.51
CA PHE A 66 -4.11 -9.83 -7.51
C PHE A 66 -3.25 -8.62 -7.12
N VAL A 67 -1.96 -8.83 -6.85
CA VAL A 67 -1.01 -7.74 -6.55
C VAL A 67 -0.91 -6.78 -7.72
N PHE A 68 -0.88 -7.29 -8.95
CA PHE A 68 -0.84 -6.46 -10.15
C PHE A 68 -2.12 -5.63 -10.27
N VAL A 69 -3.29 -6.25 -10.18
CA VAL A 69 -4.58 -5.56 -10.29
C VAL A 69 -4.74 -4.50 -9.22
N ILE A 70 -4.41 -4.80 -7.95
CA ILE A 70 -4.66 -3.85 -6.85
C ILE A 70 -3.80 -2.59 -6.90
N LEU A 71 -2.62 -2.67 -7.53
CA LEU A 71 -1.70 -1.54 -7.68
C LEU A 71 -1.92 -0.81 -9.01
N TRP A 72 -2.12 -1.53 -10.10
CA TRP A 72 -2.16 -0.94 -11.44
C TRP A 72 -3.56 -0.50 -11.87
N LEU A 73 -4.61 -1.23 -11.49
CA LEU A 73 -5.98 -0.89 -11.89
C LEU A 73 -6.43 0.48 -11.36
N PRO A 74 -6.23 0.83 -10.07
CA PRO A 74 -6.65 2.15 -9.57
C PRO A 74 -5.87 3.29 -10.21
N LEU A 75 -4.58 3.07 -10.48
CA LEU A 75 -3.72 4.04 -11.15
C LEU A 75 -4.20 4.26 -12.59
N LEU A 76 -4.44 3.18 -13.33
CA LEU A 76 -4.96 3.23 -14.70
C LEU A 76 -6.32 3.95 -14.77
N LEU A 77 -7.23 3.63 -13.85
CA LEU A 77 -8.52 4.32 -13.74
C LEU A 77 -8.35 5.81 -13.44
N ALA A 78 -7.41 6.20 -12.58
CA ALA A 78 -7.15 7.62 -12.32
C ALA A 78 -6.57 8.36 -13.52
N PHE A 79 -5.74 7.70 -14.35
CA PHE A 79 -5.28 8.27 -15.62
C PHE A 79 -6.38 8.40 -16.66
N MET A 80 -7.35 7.47 -16.67
CA MET A 80 -8.51 7.53 -17.58
C MET A 80 -9.56 8.56 -17.12
N PHE A 81 -9.68 8.81 -15.82
CA PHE A 81 -10.68 9.71 -15.24
C PHE A 81 -10.05 10.81 -14.35
N PRO A 82 -9.16 11.66 -14.91
CA PRO A 82 -8.43 12.68 -14.14
C PRO A 82 -9.34 13.78 -13.58
N ALA A 83 -10.54 13.94 -14.12
CA ALA A 83 -11.55 14.87 -13.61
C ALA A 83 -12.14 14.47 -12.25
N TRP A 84 -11.98 13.20 -11.86
CA TRP A 84 -12.54 12.64 -10.63
C TRP A 84 -11.46 12.25 -9.63
N ILE A 85 -10.35 11.71 -10.11
CA ILE A 85 -9.28 11.17 -9.26
C ILE A 85 -7.95 11.67 -9.79
N ASN A 86 -7.12 12.24 -8.91
CA ASN A 86 -5.78 12.66 -9.32
C ASN A 86 -4.81 11.45 -9.33
N PRO A 87 -4.23 11.08 -10.49
CA PRO A 87 -3.34 9.92 -10.59
C PRO A 87 -2.02 10.12 -9.84
N TYR A 88 -1.52 11.36 -9.76
CA TYR A 88 -0.29 11.68 -9.04
C TYR A 88 -0.47 11.51 -7.53
N ALA A 89 -1.67 11.77 -7.00
CA ALA A 89 -1.96 11.52 -5.59
C ALA A 89 -1.88 10.01 -5.26
N ILE A 90 -2.40 9.13 -6.12
CA ILE A 90 -2.25 7.67 -5.96
C ILE A 90 -0.77 7.29 -6.01
N ALA A 91 -0.04 7.72 -7.05
CA ALA A 91 1.37 7.41 -7.21
C ALA A 91 2.21 7.86 -6.00
N ALA A 92 1.92 9.05 -5.46
CA ALA A 92 2.57 9.57 -4.27
C ALA A 92 2.39 8.65 -3.06
N THR A 93 1.21 8.06 -2.85
CA THR A 93 1.01 7.10 -1.73
C THR A 93 1.92 5.88 -1.85
N TYR A 94 2.13 5.35 -3.07
CA TYR A 94 2.98 4.18 -3.29
C TYR A 94 4.44 4.49 -3.00
N LEU A 95 4.92 5.66 -3.44
CA LEU A 95 6.27 6.12 -3.15
C LEU A 95 6.46 6.39 -1.65
N LEU A 96 5.49 7.03 -1.01
CA LEU A 96 5.56 7.33 0.42
C LEU A 96 5.53 6.08 1.29
N ASP A 97 4.72 5.08 0.98
CA ASP A 97 4.75 3.81 1.71
C ASP A 97 6.12 3.12 1.60
N ARG A 98 6.75 3.15 0.41
CA ARG A 98 8.11 2.61 0.22
C ARG A 98 9.16 3.41 0.98
N LEU A 99 9.09 4.74 0.96
CA LEU A 99 9.97 5.60 1.75
C LEU A 99 9.81 5.34 3.25
N LEU A 100 8.58 5.22 3.75
CA LEU A 100 8.29 4.91 5.15
C LEU A 100 8.83 3.52 5.55
N LEU A 101 8.66 2.51 4.70
CA LEU A 101 9.24 1.19 4.90
C LEU A 101 10.77 1.24 4.94
N PHE A 102 11.38 2.01 4.05
CA PHE A 102 12.84 2.17 4.01
C PHE A 102 13.37 2.88 5.25
N MET A 103 12.78 4.02 5.63
CA MET A 103 13.15 4.75 6.85
C MET A 103 12.99 3.87 8.09
N THR A 104 11.86 3.19 8.25
CA THR A 104 11.65 2.29 9.40
C THR A 104 12.61 1.11 9.39
N GLY A 105 13.00 0.59 8.22
CA GLY A 105 14.01 -0.45 8.08
C GLY A 105 15.43 0.00 8.48
N ILE A 106 15.83 1.23 8.13
CA ILE A 106 17.12 1.82 8.53
C ILE A 106 17.23 1.90 10.05
N PHE A 107 16.23 2.48 10.72
CA PHE A 107 16.23 2.63 12.18
C PHE A 107 16.13 1.30 12.94
N THR A 108 15.67 0.23 12.28
CA THR A 108 15.58 -1.10 12.91
C THR A 108 16.94 -1.81 12.90
N LYS A 109 17.78 -1.63 11.86
CA LYS A 109 19.15 -2.18 11.85
C LYS A 109 20.04 -1.56 12.92
N GLU A 110 19.85 -0.29 13.22
CA GLU A 110 20.65 0.43 14.21
C GLU A 110 20.45 -0.13 15.64
N LYS A 111 19.22 -0.53 15.99
CA LYS A 111 18.95 -1.16 17.30
C LYS A 111 19.55 -2.55 17.48
N ALA A 112 19.84 -3.27 16.40
CA ALA A 112 20.48 -4.60 16.49
C ALA A 112 21.99 -4.50 16.80
N ASN A 113 22.66 -3.43 16.39
CA ASN A 113 24.10 -3.23 16.61
C ASN A 113 24.46 -2.49 17.91
N VAL A 114 23.48 -1.93 18.63
CA VAL A 114 23.72 -1.30 19.95
C VAL A 114 23.49 -2.30 21.10
N ALA A 115 22.93 -3.48 20.80
CA ALA A 115 22.70 -4.56 21.76
C ALA A 115 23.71 -5.71 21.65
N SER A 116 24.78 -5.54 20.86
CA SER A 116 25.91 -6.48 20.74
C SER A 116 27.12 -6.00 21.52
#